data_AF-A0A4D7B3G2-F1
#
_entry.id   AF-A0A4D7B3G2-F1
#
_cell.length_a   1.000
_cell.length_b   1.000
_cell.length_c   1.000
_cell.angle_alpha   90.00
_cell.angle_beta   90.00
_cell.angle_gamma   90.00
#
_symmetry.space_group_name_H-M   'P 1'
#
loop_
_entity.id
_entity.type
_entity.pdbx_description
1 polymer ?
#
loop_
_entity_poly.entity_id
_entity_poly.type
_entity_poly.pdbx_seq_one_letter_code
_entity_poly.pdbx_strand_id
1 'polypeptide(L)'
;MLEHGEIHLSHVEDSKSLTATALREKYPSTYTSWRNMKQRRKAGAIIDPRLEAFSDFLALVGPRPSRDHTLDRIDPRNPTYAPKLVRWLDAKGQANNRQTTIILEVDGQAKPLAVWAEVTGQRPDTLRSRHAKGWSDHEVLSGRKSAQVGNPWTAHPWPPDPRKSYLAEQAYQRLGDRGELRIDYYIRAIKQQIEQIRWRREGLYDPCSGDSPPREWLELGRELERYFAKMDDLWEQRALVYEAIKVWPKPESWAGPSRFRRKDEY
;
A
#
# COMPACT_ATOMS: atom_id res chain seq x y z
N MET A 1 -29.67 19.90 29.51
CA MET A 1 -30.66 18.84 29.70
C MET A 1 -31.27 18.55 28.34
N LEU A 2 -30.75 17.54 27.65
CA LEU A 2 -31.35 17.05 26.41
C LEU A 2 -31.99 15.73 26.76
N GLU A 3 -33.32 15.70 26.70
CA GLU A 3 -34.13 14.51 26.92
C GLU A 3 -33.70 13.43 25.92
N HIS A 4 -33.11 12.35 26.44
CA HIS A 4 -32.97 11.11 25.70
C HIS A 4 -34.37 10.51 25.54
N GLY A 5 -35.10 11.01 24.55
CA GLY A 5 -36.40 10.48 24.15
C GLY A 5 -36.27 8.98 23.90
N GLU A 6 -37.09 8.21 24.62
CA GLU A 6 -37.29 6.79 24.36
C GLU A 6 -37.48 6.59 22.85
N ILE A 7 -36.58 5.82 22.23
CA ILE A 7 -36.76 5.37 20.84
C ILE A 7 -37.89 4.36 20.90
N HIS A 8 -39.13 4.85 20.89
CA HIS A 8 -40.30 4.01 20.70
C HIS A 8 -40.12 3.38 19.31
N LEU A 9 -39.81 2.08 19.27
CA LEU A 9 -39.64 1.31 18.04
C LEU A 9 -41.01 1.09 17.38
N SER A 10 -41.78 2.16 17.17
CA SER A 10 -43.15 2.16 16.67
C SER A 10 -43.28 1.44 15.32
N HIS A 11 -42.22 1.48 14.51
CA HIS A 11 -42.17 0.77 13.23
C HIS A 11 -42.13 -0.76 13.39
N VAL A 12 -41.57 -1.28 14.49
CA VAL A 12 -41.57 -2.73 14.79
C VAL A 12 -42.97 -3.18 15.18
N GLU A 13 -43.69 -2.38 15.98
CA GLU A 13 -45.09 -2.66 16.31
C GLU A 13 -45.98 -2.59 15.06
N ASP A 14 -45.83 -1.51 14.27
CA ASP A 14 -46.51 -1.34 13.00
C ASP A 14 -46.27 -2.54 12.07
N SER A 15 -45.04 -3.05 11.99
CA SER A 15 -44.70 -4.19 11.13
C SER A 15 -45.45 -5.47 11.49
N LYS A 16 -45.90 -5.60 12.75
CA LYS A 16 -46.65 -6.75 13.25
C LYS A 16 -48.16 -6.54 13.19
N SER A 17 -48.63 -5.29 13.35
CA SER A 17 -50.04 -4.98 13.53
C SER A 17 -50.75 -4.47 12.27
N LEU A 18 -50.02 -3.79 11.37
CA LEU A 18 -50.61 -3.16 10.19
C LEU A 18 -50.62 -4.10 8.98
N THR A 19 -51.63 -3.92 8.14
CA THR A 19 -51.70 -4.60 6.83
C THR A 19 -50.64 -4.06 5.87
N ALA A 20 -50.31 -4.83 4.82
CA ALA A 20 -49.33 -4.41 3.82
C ALA A 20 -49.69 -3.06 3.14
N THR A 21 -50.98 -2.79 2.93
CA THR A 21 -51.47 -1.52 2.38
C THR A 21 -51.23 -0.37 3.36
N ALA A 22 -51.63 -0.54 4.62
CA ALA A 22 -51.44 0.47 5.66
C ALA A 22 -49.95 0.78 5.91
N LEU A 23 -49.09 -0.25 5.87
CA LEU A 23 -47.63 -0.07 5.96
C LEU A 23 -47.07 0.76 4.80
N ARG A 24 -47.53 0.51 3.57
CA ARG A 24 -47.10 1.28 2.39
C ARG A 24 -47.54 2.74 2.46
N GLU A 25 -48.76 3.00 2.95
CA GLU A 25 -49.29 4.35 3.12
C GLU A 25 -48.56 5.13 4.21
N LYS A 26 -48.23 4.47 5.33
CA LYS A 26 -47.49 5.07 6.45
C LYS A 26 -46.00 5.30 6.13
N TYR A 27 -45.38 4.39 5.38
CA TYR A 27 -43.95 4.42 5.06
C TYR A 27 -43.64 4.44 3.55
N PRO A 28 -44.14 5.42 2.78
CA PRO A 28 -44.10 5.38 1.31
C PRO A 28 -42.67 5.46 0.75
N SER A 29 -41.79 6.24 1.39
CA SER A 29 -40.39 6.37 0.97
C SER A 29 -39.58 5.11 1.27
N THR A 30 -39.79 4.49 2.44
CA THR A 30 -39.16 3.22 2.82
C THR A 30 -39.63 2.09 1.89
N TYR A 31 -40.92 2.02 1.60
CA TYR A 31 -41.51 1.06 0.67
C TYR A 31 -40.91 1.16 -0.72
N THR A 32 -40.73 2.40 -1.22
CA THR A 32 -40.10 2.64 -2.52
C THR A 32 -38.66 2.13 -2.54
N SER A 33 -37.87 2.40 -1.50
CA SER A 33 -36.49 1.89 -1.38
C SER A 33 -36.42 0.36 -1.31
N TRP A 34 -37.30 -0.28 -0.55
CA TRP A 34 -37.43 -1.75 -0.49
C TRP A 34 -37.81 -2.34 -1.86
N ARG A 35 -38.78 -1.73 -2.55
CA ARG A 35 -39.18 -2.16 -3.91
C ARG A 35 -38.01 -2.06 -4.88
N ASN A 36 -37.25 -0.96 -4.84
CA ASN A 36 -36.07 -0.75 -5.68
C ASN A 36 -34.97 -1.77 -5.37
N MET A 37 -34.75 -2.11 -4.09
CA MET A 37 -33.84 -3.18 -3.69
C MET A 37 -34.22 -4.51 -4.37
N LYS A 38 -35.50 -4.91 -4.34
CA LYS A 38 -35.97 -6.13 -5.01
C LYS A 38 -35.69 -6.15 -6.51
N GLN A 39 -35.82 -5.00 -7.18
CA GLN A 39 -35.51 -4.88 -8.61
C GLN A 39 -34.03 -5.12 -8.93
N ARG A 40 -33.11 -4.90 -7.97
CA ARG A 40 -31.66 -5.12 -8.16
C ARG A 40 -31.29 -6.58 -8.39
N ARG A 41 -32.20 -7.55 -8.15
CA ARG A 41 -32.01 -8.95 -8.57
C ARG A 41 -31.74 -9.09 -10.07
N LYS A 42 -32.36 -8.23 -10.89
CA LYS A 42 -32.11 -8.20 -12.35
C LYS A 42 -30.66 -7.86 -12.69
N ALA A 43 -29.96 -7.18 -11.80
CA ALA A 43 -28.55 -6.81 -11.92
C ALA A 43 -27.63 -7.75 -11.09
N GLY A 44 -28.12 -8.91 -10.65
CA GLY A 44 -27.32 -9.91 -9.92
C GLY A 44 -27.22 -9.75 -8.41
N ALA A 45 -28.00 -8.85 -7.79
CA ALA A 45 -28.03 -8.74 -6.33
C ALA A 45 -28.67 -9.96 -5.66
N ILE A 46 -28.03 -10.46 -4.60
CA ILE A 46 -28.57 -11.52 -3.74
C ILE A 46 -29.39 -10.84 -2.64
N ILE A 47 -30.60 -11.32 -2.36
CA ILE A 47 -31.46 -10.75 -1.33
C ILE A 47 -31.85 -11.87 -0.36
N ASP A 48 -31.52 -11.67 0.91
CA ASP A 48 -31.86 -12.58 1.99
C ASP A 48 -33.39 -12.73 2.11
N PRO A 49 -33.92 -13.96 2.28
CA PRO A 49 -35.35 -14.19 2.43
C PRO A 49 -36.01 -13.35 3.53
N ARG A 50 -35.28 -12.98 4.59
CA ARG A 50 -35.77 -12.12 5.69
C ARG A 50 -36.07 -10.69 5.26
N LEU A 51 -35.65 -10.27 4.06
CA LEU A 51 -35.94 -8.95 3.50
C LEU A 51 -36.95 -9.02 2.34
N GLU A 52 -37.55 -10.19 2.08
CA GLU A 52 -38.50 -10.38 0.97
C GLU A 52 -39.84 -9.68 1.17
N ALA A 53 -40.34 -9.68 2.41
CA ALA A 53 -41.56 -8.99 2.80
C ALA A 53 -41.23 -7.59 3.33
N PHE A 54 -42.11 -6.62 3.04
CA PHE A 54 -41.90 -5.24 3.47
C PHE A 54 -41.96 -5.08 5.00
N SER A 55 -42.86 -5.83 5.67
CA SER A 55 -42.95 -5.87 7.14
C SER A 55 -41.63 -6.29 7.78
N ASP A 56 -41.03 -7.38 7.28
CA ASP A 56 -39.77 -7.91 7.82
C ASP A 56 -38.61 -6.96 7.54
N PHE A 57 -38.56 -6.39 6.33
CA PHE A 57 -37.60 -5.34 6.00
C PHE A 57 -37.71 -4.14 6.95
N LEU A 58 -38.93 -3.66 7.20
CA LEU A 58 -39.17 -2.53 8.09
C LEU A 58 -38.73 -2.86 9.53
N ALA A 59 -39.02 -4.06 10.02
CA ALA A 59 -38.64 -4.51 11.36
C ALA A 59 -37.11 -4.66 11.52
N LEU A 60 -36.41 -5.13 10.49
CA LEU A 60 -34.98 -5.45 10.56
C LEU A 60 -34.05 -4.30 10.17
N VAL A 61 -34.48 -3.45 9.23
CA VAL A 61 -33.67 -2.33 8.68
C VAL A 61 -34.15 -0.98 9.18
N GLY A 62 -35.42 -0.87 9.56
CA GLY A 62 -36.03 0.37 10.01
C GLY A 62 -36.47 1.31 8.88
N PRO A 63 -37.24 2.36 9.22
CA PRO A 63 -37.70 3.34 8.26
C PRO A 63 -36.55 4.17 7.70
N ARG A 64 -36.71 4.64 6.46
CA ARG A 64 -35.78 5.59 5.85
C ARG A 64 -35.74 6.89 6.68
N PRO A 65 -34.55 7.33 7.16
CA PRO A 65 -34.46 8.47 8.07
C PRO A 65 -34.84 9.82 7.44
N SER A 66 -34.41 10.08 6.21
CA SER A 66 -34.72 11.32 5.49
C SER A 66 -34.74 11.13 3.97
N ARG A 67 -35.19 12.16 3.24
CA ARG A 67 -35.18 12.20 1.77
C ARG A 67 -33.76 12.10 1.18
N ASP A 68 -32.72 12.40 1.94
CA ASP A 68 -31.35 12.37 1.43
C ASP A 68 -30.70 10.98 1.58
N HIS A 69 -31.34 10.10 2.35
CA HIS A 69 -30.86 8.74 2.57
C HIS A 69 -31.38 7.78 1.51
N THR A 70 -30.53 6.86 1.05
CA THR A 70 -30.95 5.69 0.29
C THR A 70 -30.35 4.42 0.87
N LEU A 71 -30.87 3.27 0.45
CA LEU A 71 -30.41 1.99 0.96
C LEU A 71 -29.07 1.62 0.30
N ASP A 72 -28.06 1.46 1.14
CA ASP A 72 -26.69 1.16 0.75
C ASP A 72 -26.19 -0.15 1.40
N ARG A 73 -25.23 -0.81 0.75
CA ARG A 73 -24.57 -1.99 1.30
C ARG A 73 -23.36 -1.55 2.12
N ILE A 74 -23.13 -2.15 3.28
CA ILE A 74 -21.99 -1.78 4.14
C ILE A 74 -20.67 -2.06 3.42
N ASP A 75 -20.57 -3.22 2.76
CA ASP A 75 -19.48 -3.56 1.85
C ASP A 75 -19.98 -3.48 0.39
N PRO A 76 -19.45 -2.58 -0.46
CA PRO A 76 -19.86 -2.46 -1.86
C PRO A 76 -19.52 -3.68 -2.71
N ARG A 77 -18.54 -4.51 -2.31
CA ARG A 77 -18.12 -5.72 -3.03
C ARG A 77 -19.04 -6.91 -2.75
N ASN A 78 -19.76 -6.88 -1.63
CA ASN A 78 -20.72 -7.91 -1.29
C ASN A 78 -22.02 -7.70 -2.11
N PRO A 79 -22.45 -8.65 -2.97
CA PRO A 79 -23.69 -8.51 -3.75
C PRO A 79 -24.97 -8.68 -2.91
N THR A 80 -24.84 -8.99 -1.62
CA THR A 80 -25.95 -9.43 -0.75
C THR A 80 -26.61 -8.27 0.00
N TYR A 81 -27.94 -8.28 -0.01
CA TYR A 81 -28.79 -7.49 0.89
C TYR A 81 -29.30 -8.43 1.99
N ALA A 82 -28.76 -8.26 3.20
CA ALA A 82 -29.20 -8.99 4.39
C ALA A 82 -29.21 -8.06 5.61
N PRO A 83 -29.92 -8.42 6.68
CA PRO A 83 -29.83 -7.71 7.95
C PRO A 83 -28.37 -7.54 8.37
N LYS A 84 -28.02 -6.36 8.88
CA LYS A 84 -26.64 -5.98 9.26
C LYS A 84 -25.62 -5.89 8.12
N LEU A 85 -26.00 -6.13 6.86
CA LEU A 85 -25.15 -5.90 5.68
C LEU A 85 -25.56 -4.66 4.89
N VAL A 86 -26.68 -4.04 5.28
CA VAL A 86 -27.25 -2.85 4.64
C VAL A 86 -27.46 -1.76 5.68
N ARG A 87 -27.43 -0.51 5.24
CA ARG A 87 -27.69 0.67 6.06
C ARG A 87 -28.34 1.77 5.23
N TRP A 88 -29.01 2.69 5.91
CA TRP A 88 -29.36 3.97 5.32
C TRP A 88 -28.13 4.84 5.26
N LEU A 89 -27.85 5.40 4.09
CA LEU A 89 -26.70 6.27 3.88
C LEU A 89 -27.09 7.44 2.98
N ASP A 90 -26.55 8.62 3.27
CA ASP A 90 -26.77 9.81 2.46
C ASP A 90 -25.99 9.75 1.13
N ALA A 91 -26.30 10.67 0.22
CA ALA A 91 -25.65 10.72 -1.09
C ALA A 91 -24.12 10.84 -1.00
N LYS A 92 -23.60 11.61 -0.02
CA LYS A 92 -22.17 11.79 0.21
C LYS A 92 -21.51 10.50 0.70
N GLY A 93 -22.10 9.84 1.70
CA GLY A 93 -21.63 8.56 2.22
C GLY A 93 -21.66 7.47 1.16
N GLN A 94 -22.71 7.39 0.34
CA GLN A 94 -22.76 6.44 -0.77
C GLN A 94 -21.69 6.69 -1.82
N ALA A 95 -21.41 7.96 -2.16
CA ALA A 95 -20.34 8.30 -3.08
C ALA A 95 -18.98 7.84 -2.55
N ASN A 96 -18.74 8.01 -1.24
CA ASN A 96 -17.52 7.53 -0.58
C ASN A 96 -17.44 6.00 -0.48
N ASN A 97 -18.57 5.30 -0.42
CA ASN A 97 -18.64 3.84 -0.32
C ASN A 97 -18.58 3.10 -1.67
N ARG A 98 -18.34 3.78 -2.80
CA ARG A 98 -18.24 3.12 -4.10
C ARG A 98 -16.96 2.29 -4.21
N GLN A 99 -17.03 1.17 -4.93
CA GLN A 99 -15.85 0.35 -5.24
C GLN A 99 -14.77 1.12 -6.03
N THR A 100 -15.19 2.14 -6.80
CA THR A 100 -14.30 3.01 -7.59
C THR A 100 -13.74 4.19 -6.79
N THR A 101 -14.07 4.31 -5.50
CA THR A 101 -13.53 5.36 -4.64
C THR A 101 -12.04 5.11 -4.41
N ILE A 102 -11.23 6.14 -4.63
CA ILE A 102 -9.80 6.13 -4.30
C ILE A 102 -9.66 6.18 -2.79
N ILE A 103 -9.06 5.15 -2.21
CA ILE A 103 -8.68 5.08 -0.79
C ILE A 103 -7.20 5.43 -0.70
N LEU A 104 -6.85 6.35 0.19
CA LEU A 104 -5.46 6.67 0.51
C LEU A 104 -5.17 6.21 1.92
N GLU A 105 -4.02 5.56 2.12
CA GLU A 105 -3.53 5.08 3.41
C GLU A 105 -2.31 5.88 3.85
N VAL A 106 -2.46 6.60 4.96
CA VAL A 106 -1.37 7.39 5.57
C VAL A 106 -1.41 7.17 7.08
N ASP A 107 -0.26 6.91 7.68
CA ASP A 107 -0.08 6.68 9.12
C ASP A 107 -1.03 5.62 9.71
N GLY A 108 -1.23 4.51 8.97
CA GLY A 108 -2.12 3.41 9.37
C GLY A 108 -3.62 3.72 9.27
N GLN A 109 -4.00 4.84 8.65
CA GLN A 109 -5.39 5.20 8.43
C GLN A 109 -5.76 5.16 6.95
N ALA A 110 -6.60 4.19 6.57
CA ALA A 110 -7.20 4.12 5.25
C ALA A 110 -8.51 4.94 5.21
N LYS A 111 -8.57 5.99 4.38
CA LYS A 111 -9.79 6.79 4.19
C LYS A 111 -10.02 7.13 2.71
N PRO A 112 -11.27 7.36 2.29
CA PRO A 112 -11.56 7.92 0.98
C PRO A 112 -10.81 9.22 0.74
N LEU A 113 -10.33 9.43 -0.49
CA LEU A 113 -9.63 10.65 -0.91
C LEU A 113 -10.45 11.92 -0.60
N ALA A 114 -11.78 11.87 -0.75
CA ALA A 114 -12.65 12.99 -0.41
C ALA A 114 -12.64 13.31 1.09
N VAL A 115 -12.57 12.29 1.95
CA VAL A 115 -12.46 12.49 3.40
C VAL A 115 -11.09 13.09 3.73
N TRP A 116 -10.01 12.63 3.08
CA TRP A 116 -8.70 13.25 3.25
C TRP A 116 -8.63 14.69 2.74
N ALA A 117 -9.34 15.02 1.67
CA ALA A 117 -9.47 16.39 1.17
C ALA A 117 -10.09 17.32 2.23
N GLU A 118 -11.15 16.85 2.91
CA GLU A 118 -11.78 17.57 4.02
C GLU A 118 -10.83 17.72 5.22
N VAL A 119 -10.16 16.62 5.63
CA VAL A 119 -9.24 16.63 6.77
C VAL A 119 -8.04 17.55 6.53
N THR A 120 -7.49 17.57 5.32
CA THR A 120 -6.31 18.38 4.99
C THR A 120 -6.65 19.79 4.48
N GLY A 121 -7.93 20.12 4.31
CA GLY A 121 -8.37 21.39 3.74
C GLY A 121 -7.98 21.58 2.27
N GLN A 122 -7.69 20.49 1.54
CA GLN A 122 -7.25 20.52 0.15
C GLN A 122 -8.40 20.25 -0.81
N ARG A 123 -8.30 20.74 -2.04
CA ARG A 123 -9.29 20.43 -3.08
C ARG A 123 -9.20 18.94 -3.46
N PRO A 124 -10.32 18.20 -3.52
CA PRO A 124 -10.32 16.80 -3.94
C PRO A 124 -9.66 16.58 -5.30
N ASP A 125 -9.88 17.49 -6.26
CA ASP A 125 -9.27 17.40 -7.59
C ASP A 125 -7.76 17.53 -7.57
N THR A 126 -7.20 18.28 -6.62
CA THR A 126 -5.75 18.37 -6.42
C THR A 126 -5.19 17.04 -5.96
N LEU A 127 -5.84 16.41 -4.96
CA LEU A 127 -5.42 15.08 -4.50
C LEU A 127 -5.56 14.04 -5.60
N ARG A 128 -6.67 14.06 -6.35
CA ARG A 128 -6.92 13.15 -7.48
C ARG A 128 -5.87 13.31 -8.57
N SER A 129 -5.50 14.54 -8.91
CA SER A 129 -4.44 14.82 -9.90
C SER A 129 -3.09 14.28 -9.46
N ARG A 130 -2.74 14.42 -8.17
CA ARG A 130 -1.48 13.87 -7.63
C ARG A 130 -1.48 12.34 -7.64
N HIS A 131 -2.56 11.71 -7.20
CA HIS A 131 -2.71 10.26 -7.24
C HIS A 131 -2.64 9.73 -8.69
N ALA A 132 -3.31 10.39 -9.64
CA ALA A 132 -3.25 10.03 -11.06
C ALA A 132 -1.84 10.17 -11.67
N LYS A 133 -0.99 11.04 -11.10
CA LYS A 133 0.43 11.16 -11.46
C LYS A 133 1.32 10.12 -10.77
N GLY A 134 0.75 9.16 -10.06
CA GLY A 134 1.47 8.10 -9.37
C GLY A 134 2.25 8.55 -8.14
N TRP A 135 1.84 9.66 -7.51
CA TRP A 135 2.40 10.07 -6.22
C TRP A 135 1.99 9.07 -5.14
N SER A 136 2.85 8.82 -4.16
CA SER A 136 2.48 7.98 -3.02
C SER A 136 1.39 8.66 -2.19
N ASP A 137 0.62 7.89 -1.42
CA ASP A 137 -0.48 8.43 -0.61
C ASP A 137 -0.02 9.56 0.33
N HIS A 138 1.15 9.40 0.96
CA HIS A 138 1.76 10.43 1.79
C HIS A 138 2.13 11.70 0.98
N GLU A 139 2.65 11.55 -0.25
CA GLU A 139 2.95 12.69 -1.13
C GLU A 139 1.67 13.37 -1.64
N VAL A 140 0.62 12.59 -1.92
CA VAL A 140 -0.69 13.10 -2.33
C VAL A 140 -1.22 14.05 -1.26
N LEU A 141 -1.20 13.63 0.00
CA LEU A 141 -1.68 14.42 1.13
C LEU A 141 -0.76 15.58 1.51
N SER A 142 0.56 15.36 1.57
CA SER A 142 1.50 16.44 1.94
C SER A 142 1.65 17.51 0.85
N GLY A 143 1.31 17.18 -0.39
CA GLY A 143 1.43 18.08 -1.54
C GLY A 143 2.87 18.41 -1.92
N ARG A 144 3.84 17.76 -1.27
CA ARG A 144 5.27 17.82 -1.61
C ARG A 144 5.64 16.47 -2.19
N LYS A 145 6.03 16.47 -3.46
CA LYS A 145 6.71 15.31 -4.02
C LYS A 145 8.02 15.16 -3.24
N SER A 146 8.31 13.97 -2.72
CA SER A 146 9.66 13.70 -2.25
C SER A 146 10.61 14.07 -3.38
N ALA A 147 11.72 14.73 -3.06
CA ALA A 147 12.73 15.01 -4.07
C ALA A 147 13.03 13.66 -4.74
N GLN A 148 12.80 13.56 -6.06
CA GLN A 148 13.23 12.37 -6.77
C GLN A 148 14.69 12.19 -6.37
N VAL A 149 15.00 11.04 -5.77
CA VAL A 149 16.38 10.61 -5.60
C VAL A 149 16.90 10.63 -7.03
N GLY A 150 17.63 11.71 -7.37
CA GLY A 150 18.02 11.99 -8.75
C GLY A 150 18.71 10.76 -9.30
N ASN A 151 18.58 10.50 -10.60
CA ASN A 151 19.20 9.39 -11.35
C ASN A 151 19.91 8.34 -10.45
N PRO A 152 19.47 7.08 -10.36
CA PRO A 152 20.12 6.06 -9.52
C PRO A 152 21.66 5.98 -9.66
N TRP A 153 22.19 6.38 -10.82
CA TRP A 153 23.62 6.50 -11.12
C TRP A 153 24.33 7.69 -10.43
N THR A 154 23.62 8.78 -10.13
CA THR A 154 24.07 9.92 -9.29
C THR A 154 23.72 9.76 -7.81
N ALA A 155 22.71 8.95 -7.48
CA ALA A 155 22.34 8.65 -6.09
C ALA A 155 23.30 7.68 -5.39
N HIS A 156 24.06 6.92 -6.18
CA HIS A 156 25.09 5.99 -5.70
C HIS A 156 26.45 6.33 -6.32
N PRO A 157 27.03 7.49 -6.00
CA PRO A 157 28.35 7.86 -6.49
C PRO A 157 29.41 6.93 -5.89
N TRP A 158 30.47 6.70 -6.65
CA TRP A 158 31.68 6.05 -6.14
C TRP A 158 32.28 6.87 -4.96
N PRO A 159 33.11 6.24 -4.11
CA PRO A 159 33.80 6.95 -3.02
C PRO A 159 34.49 8.22 -3.54
N PRO A 160 34.50 9.33 -2.78
CA PRO A 160 34.82 10.67 -3.28
C PRO A 160 36.26 10.84 -3.81
N ASP A 161 37.13 9.86 -3.59
CA ASP A 161 38.47 9.84 -4.17
C ASP A 161 38.42 9.61 -5.69
N PRO A 162 38.90 10.55 -6.53
CA PRO A 162 38.77 10.47 -7.98
C PRO A 162 39.48 9.27 -8.61
N ARG A 163 40.61 8.82 -8.04
CA ARG A 163 41.37 7.67 -8.55
C ARG A 163 40.65 6.37 -8.23
N LYS A 164 40.17 6.21 -7.00
CA LYS A 164 39.38 5.05 -6.55
C LYS A 164 38.06 4.98 -7.31
N SER A 165 37.41 6.13 -7.55
CA SER A 165 36.20 6.24 -8.38
C SER A 165 36.40 5.72 -9.80
N TYR A 166 37.47 6.16 -10.46
CA TYR A 166 37.79 5.72 -11.83
C TYR A 166 38.06 4.21 -11.90
N LEU A 167 38.86 3.68 -10.96
CA LEU A 167 39.18 2.25 -10.90
C LEU A 167 37.94 1.40 -10.59
N ALA A 168 37.08 1.86 -9.69
CA ALA A 168 35.85 1.16 -9.32
C ALA A 168 34.84 1.15 -10.47
N GLU A 169 34.71 2.27 -11.21
CA GLU A 169 33.92 2.31 -12.44
C GLU A 169 34.49 1.33 -13.47
N GLN A 170 35.80 1.33 -13.73
CA GLN A 170 36.41 0.38 -14.66
C GLN A 170 36.21 -1.09 -14.26
N ALA A 171 36.30 -1.40 -12.96
CA ALA A 171 36.11 -2.74 -12.44
C ALA A 171 34.65 -3.18 -12.58
N TYR A 172 33.69 -2.33 -12.20
CA TYR A 172 32.27 -2.53 -12.50
C TYR A 172 32.05 -2.68 -13.99
N GLN A 173 32.83 -1.95 -14.80
CA GLN A 173 32.72 -2.01 -16.23
C GLN A 173 33.13 -3.36 -16.84
N ARG A 174 33.99 -4.10 -16.16
CA ARG A 174 34.49 -5.39 -16.63
C ARG A 174 33.78 -6.58 -15.97
N LEU A 175 33.40 -6.43 -14.70
CA LEU A 175 33.00 -7.54 -13.82
C LEU A 175 31.57 -7.41 -13.26
N GLY A 176 30.87 -6.33 -13.58
CA GLY A 176 29.47 -6.13 -13.17
C GLY A 176 28.51 -6.97 -14.02
N ASP A 177 27.48 -7.51 -13.38
CA ASP A 177 26.48 -8.34 -14.04
C ASP A 177 25.42 -7.49 -14.76
N ARG A 178 24.74 -8.08 -15.75
CA ARG A 178 23.72 -7.38 -16.53
C ARG A 178 22.54 -7.00 -15.61
N GLY A 179 22.31 -5.70 -15.46
CA GLY A 179 21.24 -5.15 -14.63
C GLY A 179 21.62 -4.95 -13.15
N GLU A 180 22.84 -5.30 -12.76
CA GLU A 180 23.37 -5.06 -11.42
C GLU A 180 23.63 -3.55 -11.20
N LEU A 181 23.23 -3.00 -10.05
CA LEU A 181 23.52 -1.60 -9.71
C LEU A 181 24.97 -1.46 -9.23
N ARG A 182 25.54 -0.25 -9.34
CA ARG A 182 26.92 0.04 -8.89
C ARG A 182 27.14 -0.28 -7.40
N ILE A 183 26.15 0.00 -6.56
CA ILE A 183 26.24 -0.26 -5.11
C ILE A 183 26.17 -1.77 -4.80
N ASP A 184 25.36 -2.53 -5.55
CA ASP A 184 25.33 -4.00 -5.43
C ASP A 184 26.69 -4.60 -5.79
N TYR A 185 27.23 -4.17 -6.94
CA TYR A 185 28.57 -4.56 -7.37
C TYR A 185 29.64 -4.20 -6.35
N TYR A 186 29.61 -2.97 -5.83
CA TYR A 186 30.63 -2.48 -4.90
C TYR A 186 30.63 -3.32 -3.61
N ILE A 187 29.45 -3.64 -3.09
CA ILE A 187 29.32 -4.46 -1.89
C ILE A 187 29.75 -5.90 -2.16
N ARG A 188 29.36 -6.47 -3.30
CA ARG A 188 29.83 -7.80 -3.73
C ARG A 188 31.36 -7.84 -3.86
N ALA A 189 31.96 -6.82 -4.46
CA ALA A 189 33.41 -6.71 -4.63
C ALA A 189 34.14 -6.58 -3.28
N ILE A 190 33.61 -5.78 -2.34
CA ILE A 190 34.15 -5.70 -0.98
C ILE A 190 34.07 -7.05 -0.29
N LYS A 191 32.90 -7.72 -0.32
CA LYS A 191 32.74 -9.06 0.28
C LYS A 191 33.79 -10.04 -0.26
N GLN A 192 33.99 -10.08 -1.58
CA GLN A 192 35.02 -10.92 -2.20
C GLN A 192 36.45 -10.57 -1.75
N GLN A 193 36.79 -9.28 -1.65
CA GLN A 193 38.13 -8.87 -1.19
C GLN A 193 38.38 -9.29 0.26
N ILE A 194 37.39 -9.15 1.13
CA ILE A 194 37.56 -9.54 2.53
C ILE A 194 37.64 -11.07 2.67
N GLU A 195 36.87 -11.84 1.90
CA GLU A 195 37.01 -13.30 1.84
C GLU A 195 38.40 -13.73 1.36
N GLN A 196 39.00 -13.04 0.38
CA GLN A 196 40.38 -13.30 -0.03
C GLN A 196 41.38 -13.02 1.11
N ILE A 197 41.15 -11.99 1.91
CA ILE A 197 41.98 -11.68 3.09
C ILE A 197 41.83 -12.77 4.15
N ARG A 198 40.60 -13.23 4.43
CA ARG A 198 40.34 -14.37 5.33
C ARG A 198 41.05 -15.63 4.87
N TRP A 199 40.90 -15.99 3.59
CA TRP A 199 41.56 -17.17 3.02
C TRP A 199 43.08 -17.08 3.09
N ARG A 200 43.67 -15.92 2.77
CA ARG A 200 45.13 -15.71 2.92
C ARG A 200 45.59 -15.86 4.37
N ARG A 201 44.83 -15.32 5.33
CA ARG A 201 45.11 -15.50 6.77
C ARG A 201 45.10 -16.98 7.16
N GLU A 202 44.09 -17.73 6.71
CA GLU A 202 43.94 -19.15 7.02
C GLU A 202 45.03 -20.00 6.38
N GLY A 203 45.50 -19.65 5.17
CA GLY A 203 46.62 -20.31 4.53
C GLY A 203 48.00 -19.96 5.11
N LEU A 204 48.11 -18.91 5.93
CA LEU A 204 49.35 -18.50 6.60
C LEU A 204 49.55 -19.20 7.96
N TYR A 205 48.57 -20.00 8.40
CA TYR A 205 48.58 -20.66 9.69
C TYR A 205 48.32 -22.16 9.53
N ASP A 206 49.28 -22.99 9.95
CA ASP A 206 49.10 -24.45 10.05
C ASP A 206 48.48 -24.80 11.40
N PRO A 207 47.21 -25.27 11.45
CA PRO A 207 46.54 -25.65 12.69
C PRO A 207 47.25 -26.79 13.44
N CYS A 208 48.10 -27.55 12.77
CA CYS A 208 48.85 -28.68 13.34
C CYS A 208 50.18 -28.27 13.98
N SER A 209 50.59 -26.99 13.87
CA SER A 209 51.87 -26.51 14.39
C SER A 209 51.91 -26.35 15.93
N GLY A 210 50.75 -26.32 16.59
CA GLY A 210 50.64 -26.16 18.05
C GLY A 210 50.86 -24.73 18.56
N ASP A 211 51.31 -23.82 17.70
CA ASP A 211 51.49 -22.41 18.02
C ASP A 211 50.18 -21.65 17.90
N SER A 212 49.87 -20.74 18.83
CA SER A 212 48.71 -19.85 18.66
C SER A 212 49.02 -18.74 17.64
N PRO A 213 48.07 -18.34 16.77
CA PRO A 213 48.28 -17.22 15.87
C PRO A 213 48.68 -15.96 16.63
N PRO A 214 49.53 -15.08 16.06
CA PRO A 214 49.89 -13.82 16.69
C PRO A 214 48.65 -13.05 17.14
N ARG A 215 48.70 -12.48 18.34
CA ARG A 215 47.55 -11.79 18.96
C ARG A 215 46.96 -10.70 18.06
N GLU A 216 47.81 -9.99 17.34
CA GLU A 216 47.46 -8.95 16.36
C GLU A 216 46.54 -9.50 15.24
N TRP A 217 46.73 -10.76 14.84
CA TRP A 217 45.93 -11.40 13.79
C TRP A 217 44.55 -11.84 14.32
N LEU A 218 44.50 -12.26 15.59
CA LEU A 218 43.24 -12.54 16.29
C LEU A 218 42.43 -11.26 16.51
N GLU A 219 43.10 -10.15 16.80
CA GLU A 219 42.48 -8.82 16.93
C GLU A 219 41.95 -8.31 15.59
N LEU A 220 42.75 -8.39 14.51
CA LEU A 220 42.32 -8.05 13.15
C LEU A 220 41.15 -8.93 12.69
N GLY A 221 41.19 -10.23 12.98
CA GLY A 221 40.10 -11.17 12.66
C GLY A 221 38.77 -10.78 13.31
N ARG A 222 38.80 -10.45 14.61
CA ARG A 222 37.62 -9.96 15.34
C ARG A 222 37.13 -8.62 14.84
N GLU A 223 38.03 -7.74 14.41
CA GLU A 223 37.65 -6.44 13.84
C GLU A 223 36.95 -6.62 12.48
N LEU A 224 37.49 -7.46 11.60
CA LEU A 224 36.87 -7.81 10.32
C LEU A 224 35.48 -8.42 10.52
N GLU A 225 35.29 -9.33 11.48
CA GLU A 225 33.98 -9.92 11.80
C GLU A 225 32.95 -8.87 12.23
N ARG A 226 33.34 -7.88 13.05
CA ARG A 226 32.44 -6.77 13.41
C ARG A 226 32.06 -5.92 12.20
N TYR A 227 33.01 -5.67 11.30
CA TYR A 227 32.73 -4.95 10.05
C TYR A 227 31.76 -5.73 9.15
N PHE A 228 31.92 -7.06 9.04
CA PHE A 228 30.98 -7.91 8.29
C PHE A 228 29.58 -7.86 8.87
N ALA A 229 29.43 -8.07 10.18
CA ALA A 229 28.13 -8.03 10.84
C ALA A 229 27.42 -6.68 10.63
N LYS A 230 28.18 -5.58 10.72
CA LYS A 230 27.66 -4.23 10.44
C LYS A 230 27.28 -4.05 8.96
N MET A 231 28.06 -4.61 8.03
CA MET A 231 27.76 -4.55 6.60
C MET A 231 26.52 -5.37 6.23
N ASP A 232 26.34 -6.55 6.83
CA ASP A 232 25.17 -7.40 6.59
C ASP A 232 23.90 -6.79 7.19
N ASP A 233 23.97 -6.19 8.39
CA ASP A 233 22.87 -5.42 8.97
C ASP A 233 22.45 -4.24 8.06
N LEU A 234 23.42 -3.45 7.57
CA LEU A 234 23.14 -2.38 6.61
C LEU A 234 22.61 -2.90 5.27
N TRP A 235 22.98 -4.10 4.86
CA TRP A 235 22.50 -4.74 3.63
C TRP A 235 21.05 -5.24 3.77
N GLU A 236 20.70 -5.84 4.92
CA GLU A 236 19.33 -6.23 5.23
C GLU A 236 18.42 -5.01 5.36
N GLN A 237 18.90 -3.95 6.02
CA GLN A 237 18.18 -2.68 6.09
C GLN A 237 18.01 -2.03 4.70
N ARG A 238 18.99 -2.18 3.81
CA ARG A 238 18.88 -1.77 2.42
C ARG A 238 17.79 -2.56 1.69
N ALA A 239 17.63 -3.87 1.93
CA ALA A 239 16.56 -4.64 1.31
C ALA A 239 15.16 -4.09 1.64
N LEU A 240 14.96 -3.57 2.85
CA LEU A 240 13.73 -2.88 3.26
C LEU A 240 13.51 -1.56 2.50
N VAL A 241 14.57 -0.76 2.32
CA VAL A 241 14.53 0.45 1.48
C VAL A 241 14.28 0.10 0.00
N TYR A 242 14.82 -1.02 -0.48
CA TYR A 242 14.66 -1.48 -1.86
C TYR A 242 13.31 -2.14 -2.13
N GLU A 243 12.70 -2.85 -1.19
CA GLU A 243 11.29 -3.27 -1.30
C GLU A 243 10.37 -2.06 -1.41
N ALA A 244 10.65 -0.99 -0.66
CA ALA A 244 9.91 0.27 -0.80
C ALA A 244 10.10 0.95 -2.18
N ILE A 245 11.22 0.70 -2.88
CA ILE A 245 11.55 1.28 -4.20
C ILE A 245 11.15 0.35 -5.38
N LYS A 246 11.04 -0.97 -5.18
CA LYS A 246 10.74 -2.00 -6.21
C LYS A 246 9.42 -1.81 -6.98
N VAL A 247 8.57 -0.87 -6.57
CA VAL A 247 7.30 -0.54 -7.24
C VAL A 247 7.50 0.37 -8.46
N TRP A 248 8.71 0.83 -8.75
CA TRP A 248 8.96 1.77 -9.86
C TRP A 248 9.23 1.00 -11.17
N PRO A 249 8.44 1.23 -12.24
CA PRO A 249 8.65 0.55 -13.50
C PRO A 249 9.98 0.99 -14.13
N LYS A 250 10.67 0.03 -14.74
CA LYS A 250 11.83 0.31 -15.61
C LYS A 250 11.36 1.27 -16.72
N PRO A 251 11.97 2.47 -16.88
CA PRO A 251 11.59 3.38 -17.96
C PRO A 251 11.76 2.71 -19.32
N GLU A 252 10.74 2.77 -20.18
CA GLU A 252 10.77 2.19 -21.54
C GLU A 252 11.95 2.72 -22.38
N SER A 253 12.43 3.92 -22.07
CA SER A 253 13.56 4.59 -22.74
C SER A 253 14.95 4.18 -22.23
N TRP A 254 15.06 3.30 -21.23
CA TRP A 254 16.35 2.95 -20.62
C TRP A 254 16.99 1.69 -21.23
N ALA A 255 18.00 1.91 -22.08
CA ALA A 255 18.78 0.86 -22.75
C ALA A 255 20.00 0.32 -21.97
N GLY A 256 20.31 0.88 -20.78
CA GLY A 256 21.50 0.50 -20.00
C GLY A 256 22.85 1.01 -20.55
N PRO A 257 23.97 0.69 -19.87
CA PRO A 257 25.33 1.03 -20.31
C PRO A 257 25.64 0.48 -21.71
N SER A 258 26.39 1.23 -22.52
CA SER A 258 26.65 0.94 -23.94
C SER A 258 27.16 -0.47 -24.23
N ARG A 259 28.01 -1.05 -23.37
CA ARG A 259 28.53 -2.42 -23.53
C ARG A 259 27.52 -3.54 -23.29
N PHE A 260 26.35 -3.22 -22.70
CA PHE A 260 25.27 -4.19 -22.44
C PHE A 260 24.12 -4.07 -23.44
N ARG A 261 24.14 -3.03 -24.29
CA ARG A 261 23.27 -2.89 -25.46
C ARG A 261 23.69 -3.94 -26.49
N ARG A 262 22.73 -4.60 -27.14
CA ARG A 262 23.06 -5.48 -28.28
C ARG A 262 23.70 -4.61 -29.37
N LYS A 263 24.72 -5.12 -30.06
CA LYS A 263 25.40 -4.40 -31.16
C LYS A 263 24.61 -4.47 -32.47
N ASP A 264 23.46 -5.12 -32.49
CA ASP A 264 22.80 -5.54 -33.70
C ASP A 264 21.40 -4.91 -33.71
N GLU A 265 21.30 -3.76 -34.36
CA GLU A 265 20.13 -3.20 -35.04
C GLU A 265 20.61 -1.86 -35.66
N TYR A 266 21.33 -2.01 -36.78
CA TYR A 266 21.55 -0.98 -37.79
C TYR A 266 20.38 -0.98 -38.76
#